data_AF-J3K4D4-F1
#
_entry.id   AF-J3K4D4-F1
#
_cell.length_a   1.000
_cell.length_b   1.000
_cell.length_c   1.000
_cell.angle_alpha   90.00
_cell.angle_beta   90.00
_cell.angle_gamma   90.00
#
_symmetry.space_group_name_H-M   'P 1'
#
loop_
_entity.id
_entity.type
_entity.pdbx_description
1 polymer ?
#
loop_
_entity_poly.entity_id
_entity_poly.type
_entity_poly.pdbx_seq_one_letter_code
_entity_poly.pdbx_strand_id
1 'polypeptide(L)'
;MGTPTDIWSFGALVVSLLYGEGFHIFKPDAPVDHDEYDLKILMEHHRCFGPFPLSSYQEIADEGRLEVLKWIMENSPAESLRPFRLTTSWEICQEDKGFVLSIMKLDLRDRPTAHQLLEDE
;
A
#
# COMPACT_ATOMS: atom_id res chain seq x y z
N MET A 1 4.21 -17.01 -0.87
CA MET A 1 4.66 -16.03 -1.88
C MET A 1 3.98 -16.40 -3.18
N GLY A 2 3.22 -15.49 -3.78
CA GLY A 2 2.45 -15.76 -5.00
C GLY A 2 2.31 -14.50 -5.83
N THR A 3 1.79 -14.64 -7.04
CA THR A 3 1.67 -13.57 -8.04
C THR A 3 1.13 -12.24 -7.51
N PRO A 4 0.10 -12.20 -6.62
CA PRO A 4 -0.38 -10.92 -6.09
C PRO A 4 0.64 -10.16 -5.22
N THR A 5 1.59 -10.85 -4.57
CA THR A 5 2.68 -10.22 -3.82
C THR A 5 3.71 -9.60 -4.77
N ASP A 6 3.99 -10.26 -5.89
CA ASP A 6 4.89 -9.73 -6.93
C ASP A 6 4.31 -8.46 -7.55
N ILE A 7 2.99 -8.44 -7.81
CA ILE A 7 2.27 -7.26 -8.31
C ILE A 7 2.38 -6.07 -7.36
N TRP A 8 2.21 -6.29 -6.05
CA TRP A 8 2.37 -5.21 -5.06
C TRP A 8 3.81 -4.70 -4.97
N SER A 9 4.79 -5.61 -5.06
CA SER A 9 6.20 -5.25 -5.07
C SER A 9 6.56 -4.46 -6.34
N PHE A 10 5.95 -4.80 -7.48
CA PHE A 10 6.04 -4.03 -8.70
C PHE A 10 5.46 -2.62 -8.54
N GLY A 11 4.29 -2.46 -7.92
CA GLY A 11 3.73 -1.14 -7.64
C GLY A 11 4.64 -0.28 -6.76
N ALA A 12 5.25 -0.86 -5.73
CA ALA A 12 6.25 -0.17 -4.90
C ALA A 12 7.49 0.28 -5.70
N LEU A 13 7.94 -0.54 -6.66
CA LEU A 13 9.01 -0.20 -7.59
C LEU A 13 8.60 0.96 -8.51
N VAL A 14 7.42 0.91 -9.11
CA VAL A 14 6.89 1.98 -9.99
C VAL A 14 6.86 3.32 -9.24
N VAL A 15 6.35 3.34 -8.01
CA VAL A 15 6.38 4.55 -7.18
C VAL A 15 7.81 5.05 -6.94
N SER A 16 8.74 4.13 -6.66
CA SER A 16 10.16 4.50 -6.46
C SER A 16 10.77 5.12 -7.72
N LEU A 17 10.36 4.67 -8.91
CA LEU A 17 10.81 5.22 -10.20
C LEU A 17 10.16 6.57 -10.52
N LEU A 18 8.88 6.75 -10.21
CA LEU A 18 8.15 8.00 -10.43
C LEU A 18 8.74 9.16 -9.62
N TYR A 19 9.04 8.92 -8.33
CA TYR A 19 9.65 9.93 -7.46
C TYR A 19 11.17 10.04 -7.61
N GLY A 20 11.85 8.95 -8.01
CA GLY A 20 13.30 8.92 -8.19
C GLY A 20 14.09 9.07 -6.88
N GLU A 21 15.37 9.44 -7.00
CA GLU A 21 16.27 9.82 -5.89
C GLU A 21 16.39 8.81 -4.72
N GLY A 22 16.15 7.51 -4.98
CA GLY A 22 16.16 6.49 -3.93
C GLY A 22 14.95 6.58 -2.99
N PHE A 23 13.85 7.17 -3.46
CA PHE A 23 12.59 7.21 -2.73
C PHE A 23 12.03 5.80 -2.54
N HIS A 24 11.60 5.50 -1.31
CA HIS A 24 11.03 4.22 -0.94
C HIS A 24 9.76 4.45 -0.12
N ILE A 25 8.60 4.29 -0.75
CA ILE A 25 7.30 4.69 -0.18
C ILE A 25 6.96 4.01 1.16
N PHE A 26 7.47 2.81 1.41
CA PHE A 26 7.21 2.06 2.64
C PHE A 26 8.45 1.83 3.50
N LYS A 27 9.53 2.59 3.32
CA LYS A 27 10.72 2.40 4.15
C LYS A 27 10.38 2.69 5.62
N PRO A 28 10.45 1.68 6.52
CA PRO A 28 10.11 1.89 7.91
C PRO A 28 11.32 2.48 8.65
N ASP A 29 11.05 3.15 9.77
CA ASP A 29 12.08 3.55 10.72
C ASP A 29 12.38 2.40 11.69
N ALA A 30 12.83 1.26 11.14
CA ALA A 30 13.25 0.08 11.86
C ALA A 30 14.20 -0.79 11.02
N PRO A 31 15.18 -1.45 11.64
CA PRO A 31 15.95 -2.54 11.02
C PRO A 31 15.07 -3.73 10.63
N VAL A 32 15.48 -4.47 9.58
CA VAL A 32 14.74 -5.62 9.03
C VAL A 32 14.57 -6.76 10.04
N ASP A 33 15.50 -6.89 10.98
CA ASP A 33 15.51 -7.91 12.03
C ASP A 33 14.67 -7.53 13.27
N HIS A 34 14.03 -6.36 13.27
CA HIS A 34 13.20 -5.91 14.38
C HIS A 34 11.78 -6.51 14.28
N ASP A 35 11.23 -6.98 15.39
CA ASP A 35 9.91 -7.64 15.44
C ASP A 35 8.75 -6.76 14.92
N GLU A 36 8.89 -5.44 15.06
CA GLU A 36 7.90 -4.46 14.57
C GLU A 36 8.08 -4.05 13.10
N TYR A 37 9.06 -4.58 12.38
CA TYR A 37 9.38 -4.15 11.02
C TYR A 37 8.17 -4.25 10.10
N ASP A 38 7.52 -5.41 10.05
CA ASP A 38 6.35 -5.65 9.21
C ASP A 38 5.15 -4.77 9.61
N LEU A 39 4.97 -4.53 10.91
CA LEU A 39 3.93 -3.64 11.42
C LEU A 39 4.16 -2.21 10.92
N LYS A 40 5.41 -1.73 10.96
CA LYS A 40 5.78 -0.40 10.46
C LYS A 40 5.61 -0.28 8.94
N ILE A 41 5.91 -1.33 8.18
CA ILE A 41 5.58 -1.38 6.73
C ILE A 41 4.07 -1.18 6.54
N LEU A 42 3.25 -1.89 7.30
CA LEU A 42 1.79 -1.82 7.19
C LEU A 42 1.25 -0.44 7.61
N MET A 43 1.87 0.21 8.59
CA MET A 43 1.56 1.59 8.97
C MET A 43 1.88 2.59 7.85
N GLU A 44 3.05 2.51 7.21
CA GLU A 44 3.37 3.35 6.04
C GLU A 44 2.46 3.04 4.85
N HIS A 45 2.06 1.77 4.67
CA HIS A 45 1.06 1.42 3.67
C HIS A 45 -0.31 2.07 3.96
N HIS A 46 -0.78 2.00 5.21
CA HIS A 46 -2.01 2.68 5.65
C HIS A 46 -1.96 4.19 5.40
N ARG A 47 -0.82 4.80 5.71
CA ARG A 47 -0.59 6.24 5.57
C ARG A 47 -0.84 6.75 4.15
N CYS A 48 -0.54 5.94 3.13
CA CYS A 48 -0.69 6.30 1.72
C CYS A 48 -1.93 5.72 1.05
N PHE A 49 -2.30 4.48 1.36
CA PHE A 49 -3.31 3.70 0.63
C PHE A 49 -4.50 3.25 1.48
N GLY A 50 -4.52 3.59 2.77
CA GLY A 50 -5.66 3.36 3.65
C GLY A 50 -6.85 4.31 3.40
N PRO A 51 -7.94 4.13 4.15
CA PRO A 51 -8.15 3.14 5.22
C PRO A 51 -8.48 1.73 4.70
N PHE A 52 -8.52 0.74 5.58
CA PHE A 52 -8.82 -0.65 5.24
C PHE A 52 -10.24 -1.05 5.69
N PRO A 53 -11.13 -1.52 4.79
CA PRO A 53 -12.49 -1.89 5.15
C PRO A 53 -12.55 -3.20 5.95
N LEU A 54 -12.61 -3.13 7.29
CA LEU A 54 -12.59 -4.29 8.19
C LEU A 54 -13.64 -5.37 7.86
N SER A 55 -14.81 -4.97 7.37
CA SER A 55 -15.88 -5.90 6.96
C SER A 55 -15.45 -6.86 5.85
N SER A 56 -14.60 -6.44 4.91
CA SER A 56 -14.08 -7.31 3.85
C SER A 56 -13.02 -8.28 4.36
N TYR A 57 -12.20 -7.84 5.34
CA TYR A 57 -11.11 -8.66 5.87
C TYR A 57 -11.58 -9.76 6.82
N GLN A 58 -12.79 -9.68 7.38
CA GLN A 58 -13.36 -10.74 8.23
C GLN A 58 -13.44 -12.10 7.53
N GLU A 59 -13.47 -12.12 6.20
CA GLU A 59 -13.48 -13.35 5.40
C GLU A 59 -12.09 -14.02 5.29
N ILE A 60 -11.02 -13.27 5.52
CA ILE A 60 -9.64 -13.68 5.22
C ILE A 60 -8.64 -13.48 6.38
N ALA A 61 -9.10 -12.92 7.51
CA ALA A 61 -8.29 -12.61 8.67
C ALA A 61 -8.98 -13.05 9.96
N ASP A 62 -8.20 -13.57 10.89
CA ASP A 62 -8.66 -13.85 12.26
C ASP A 62 -8.86 -12.56 13.07
N GLU A 63 -9.46 -12.71 14.25
CA GLU A 63 -9.76 -11.60 15.16
C GLU A 63 -8.51 -10.78 15.51
N GLY A 64 -7.38 -11.43 15.82
CA GLY A 64 -6.15 -10.73 16.18
C GLY A 64 -5.60 -9.88 15.03
N ARG A 65 -5.64 -10.38 13.78
CA ARG A 65 -5.23 -9.62 12.60
C ARG A 65 -6.17 -8.44 12.32
N LEU A 66 -7.47 -8.60 12.55
CA LEU A 66 -8.45 -7.52 12.43
C LEU A 66 -8.24 -6.45 13.51
N GLU A 67 -7.91 -6.85 14.74
CA GLU A 67 -7.55 -5.94 15.83
C GLU A 67 -6.30 -5.14 15.49
N VAL A 68 -5.28 -5.75 14.88
CA VAL A 68 -4.09 -5.03 14.41
C VAL A 68 -4.46 -3.99 13.34
N LEU A 69 -5.26 -4.36 12.32
CA LEU A 69 -5.70 -3.41 11.30
C LEU A 69 -6.48 -2.24 11.91
N LYS A 70 -7.38 -2.53 12.84
CA LYS A 70 -8.13 -1.51 13.57
C LYS A 70 -7.20 -0.61 14.37
N TRP A 71 -6.26 -1.18 15.12
CA TRP A 71 -5.29 -0.45 15.91
C TRP A 71 -4.45 0.50 15.04
N ILE A 72 -3.98 0.05 13.87
CA ILE A 72 -3.22 0.90 12.94
C ILE A 72 -4.06 2.10 12.48
N MET A 73 -5.32 1.89 12.13
CA MET A 73 -6.21 2.96 11.69
C MET A 73 -6.51 3.97 12.80
N GLU A 74 -6.67 3.50 14.05
CA GLU A 74 -6.93 4.34 15.22
C GLU A 74 -5.68 5.10 15.70
N ASN A 75 -4.48 4.52 15.53
CA ASN A 75 -3.22 5.08 16.01
C ASN A 75 -2.41 5.79 14.90
N SER A 76 -2.98 6.00 13.73
CA SER A 76 -2.40 6.83 12.67
C SER A 76 -2.99 8.25 12.75
N PRO A 77 -2.25 9.25 13.25
CA PRO A 77 -2.75 10.63 13.32
C PRO A 77 -3.16 11.14 11.93
N ALA A 78 -4.24 11.90 11.84
CA ALA A 78 -4.74 12.42 10.56
C ALA A 78 -3.68 13.27 9.83
N GLU A 79 -2.86 13.99 10.59
CA GLU A 79 -1.76 14.84 10.10
C GLU A 79 -0.60 14.00 9.54
N SER A 80 -0.47 12.76 9.99
CA SER A 80 0.53 11.85 9.44
C SER A 80 0.10 11.30 8.08
N LEU A 81 -1.20 11.17 7.80
CA LEU A 81 -1.69 10.59 6.55
C LEU A 81 -1.18 11.38 5.34
N ARG A 82 -0.73 10.64 4.32
CA ARG A 82 -0.29 11.19 3.03
C ARG A 82 -1.01 10.43 1.91
N PRO A 83 -2.34 10.61 1.77
CA PRO A 83 -3.12 9.77 0.87
C PRO A 83 -2.65 9.94 -0.57
N PHE A 84 -2.17 8.88 -1.21
CA PHE A 84 -1.59 8.91 -2.56
C PHE A 84 -2.59 9.42 -3.61
N ARG A 85 -3.89 9.20 -3.38
CA ARG A 85 -4.96 9.73 -4.23
C ARG A 85 -4.99 11.26 -4.33
N LEU A 86 -4.40 11.96 -3.34
CA LEU A 86 -4.33 13.41 -3.26
C LEU A 86 -3.03 13.99 -3.86
N THR A 87 -2.11 13.14 -4.34
CA THR A 87 -0.92 13.59 -5.08
C THR A 87 -1.34 14.45 -6.27
N THR A 88 -0.63 15.55 -6.47
CA THR A 88 -0.98 16.56 -7.47
C THR A 88 -0.60 16.13 -8.88
N SER A 89 -1.27 16.67 -9.90
CA SER A 89 -0.93 16.40 -11.31
C SER A 89 0.45 16.90 -11.72
N TRP A 90 1.06 17.79 -10.92
CA TRP A 90 2.43 18.26 -11.12
C TRP A 90 3.47 17.23 -10.66
N GLU A 91 3.11 16.38 -9.69
CA GLU A 91 3.97 15.31 -9.19
C GLU A 91 3.79 14.03 -10.00
N ILE A 92 2.54 13.64 -10.27
CA ILE A 92 2.18 12.41 -11.00
C ILE A 92 0.95 12.70 -11.87
N CYS A 93 0.99 12.36 -13.16
CA CYS A 93 -0.18 12.50 -14.03
C CYS A 93 -1.37 11.64 -13.54
N GLN A 94 -2.57 11.88 -14.06
CA GLN A 94 -3.74 11.16 -13.55
C GLN A 94 -3.70 9.68 -13.90
N GLU A 95 -3.15 9.35 -15.06
CA GLU A 95 -2.97 8.01 -15.61
C GLU A 95 -2.07 7.17 -14.70
N ASP A 96 -0.83 7.62 -14.47
CA ASP A 96 0.13 6.94 -13.58
C ASP A 96 -0.40 6.81 -12.15
N LYS A 97 -1.12 7.83 -11.66
CA LYS A 97 -1.76 7.78 -10.34
C LYS A 97 -2.85 6.71 -10.30
N GLY A 98 -3.68 6.61 -11.33
CA GLY A 98 -4.71 5.58 -11.46
C GLY A 98 -4.11 4.18 -11.46
N PHE A 99 -3.05 3.99 -12.25
CA PHE A 99 -2.28 2.75 -12.33
C PHE A 99 -1.71 2.33 -10.97
N VAL A 100 -1.05 3.24 -10.25
CA VAL A 100 -0.53 2.94 -8.90
C VAL A 100 -1.67 2.60 -7.93
N LEU A 101 -2.78 3.36 -7.95
CA LEU A 101 -3.91 3.11 -7.05
C LEU A 101 -4.63 1.79 -7.33
N SER A 102 -4.56 1.26 -8.55
CA SER A 102 -5.13 -0.05 -8.90
C SER A 102 -4.28 -1.19 -8.33
N ILE A 103 -2.95 -1.05 -8.33
CA ILE A 103 -1.99 -2.05 -7.84
C ILE A 103 -1.89 -2.07 -6.31
N MET A 104 -1.84 -0.90 -5.68
CA MET A 104 -1.51 -0.74 -4.26
C MET A 104 -2.70 -1.03 -3.33
N LYS A 105 -3.18 -2.28 -3.37
CA LYS A 105 -4.24 -2.81 -2.49
C LYS A 105 -3.65 -3.69 -1.40
N LEU A 106 -4.14 -3.55 -0.17
CA LEU A 106 -3.76 -4.45 0.91
C LEU A 106 -4.37 -5.85 0.72
N ASP A 107 -5.66 -5.94 0.37
CA ASP A 107 -6.32 -7.20 0.04
C ASP A 107 -5.76 -7.77 -1.28
N LEU A 108 -5.37 -9.04 -1.25
CA LEU A 108 -4.81 -9.75 -2.40
C LEU A 108 -5.87 -9.98 -3.48
N ARG A 109 -7.15 -10.07 -3.11
CA ARG A 109 -8.28 -10.33 -4.02
C ARG A 109 -8.59 -9.14 -4.93
N ASP A 110 -8.26 -7.93 -4.46
CA ASP A 110 -8.50 -6.68 -5.17
C ASP A 110 -7.35 -6.32 -6.12
N ARG A 111 -6.25 -7.08 -6.12
CA ARG A 111 -5.08 -6.79 -6.96
C ARG A 111 -5.29 -7.30 -8.39
N PRO A 112 -4.93 -6.50 -9.41
CA PRO A 112 -4.96 -6.94 -10.78
C PRO A 112 -3.90 -8.01 -11.03
N THR A 113 -4.12 -8.80 -12.07
CA THR A 113 -3.10 -9.70 -12.63
C THR A 113 -2.13 -8.94 -13.51
N ALA A 114 -0.95 -9.52 -13.77
CA ALA A 114 0.01 -8.93 -14.70
C ALA A 114 -0.58 -8.71 -16.10
N HIS A 115 -1.44 -9.62 -16.56
CA HIS A 115 -2.10 -9.47 -17.86
C HIS A 115 -3.02 -8.24 -17.91
N GLN A 116 -3.85 -8.04 -16.87
CA GLN A 116 -4.72 -6.87 -16.77
C GLN A 116 -3.92 -5.55 -16.70
N LEU A 117 -2.76 -5.55 -16.04
CA LEU A 117 -1.90 -4.37 -16.02
C LEU A 117 -1.30 -4.02 -17.39
N LEU A 118 -1.05 -5.02 -18.24
CA LEU A 118 -0.55 -4.81 -19.59
C LEU A 118 -1.62 -4.35 -20.58
N GLU A 119 -2.89 -4.52 -20.22
CA GLU A 119 -4.06 -4.06 -20.98
C GLU A 119 -4.59 -2.70 -20.49
N ASP A 120 -3.96 -2.11 -19.47
CA ASP A 120 -4.27 -0.76 -18.98
C ASP A 120 -3.83 0.25 -20.06
N GLU A 121 -4.78 1.09 -20.54
CA GLU A 121 -4.58 2.07 -21.62
C GLU A 121 -4.01 3.40 -21.14
#